data_AF-Q5EGE6-F1
#
_entry.id   AF-Q5EGE6-F1
#
_cell.length_a   1.000
_cell.length_b   1.000
_cell.length_c   1.000
_cell.angle_alpha   90.00
_cell.angle_beta   90.00
_cell.angle_gamma   90.00
#
_symmetry.space_group_name_H-M   'P 1'
#
loop_
_entity.id
_entity.type
_entity.pdbx_description
1 polymer ?
#
loop_
_entity_poly.entity_id
_entity_poly.type
_entity_poly.pdbx_seq_one_letter_code
_entity_poly.pdbx_strand_id
1 'polypeptide(L)'
;FGRVNDYKINPNQELIAIGVTNTIGSCFGAYPATGSFSRSALKSKSGVRTPLAGVYTAIVVIVALYGLTSAFFWIPTAALSAIIIHAVADLVASPAQVYSYWRVSPLEFCIWVAAVLVTIFSSIENGIYTSISASLALLLLRVARPRGAFLGKAAVRPSSGSTVDRDVYLPLTKDGITNPYVKVEAPSPGVLIYK
;
A
#
# COMPACT_ATOMS: atom_id res chain seq x y z
N PHE A 1 1.31 -7.35 9.92
CA PHE A 1 2.02 -8.11 10.98
C PHE A 1 2.95 -7.23 11.79
N GLY A 2 3.98 -6.59 11.20
CA GLY A 2 4.87 -5.67 11.92
C GLY A 2 4.15 -4.63 12.78
N ARG A 3 3.15 -3.94 12.21
CA ARG A 3 2.30 -2.98 12.96
C ARG A 3 1.45 -3.61 14.07
N VAL A 4 0.99 -4.85 13.89
CA VAL A 4 0.07 -5.53 14.82
C VAL A 4 0.83 -6.12 16.01
N ASN A 5 2.04 -6.60 15.77
CA ASN A 5 2.90 -7.26 16.76
C ASN A 5 4.07 -6.37 17.22
N ASP A 6 3.99 -5.06 16.92
CA ASP A 6 4.95 -4.02 17.30
C ASP A 6 6.44 -4.37 17.04
N TYR A 7 6.74 -4.82 15.82
CA TYR A 7 8.12 -5.08 15.41
C TYR A 7 8.46 -4.43 14.07
N LYS A 8 9.73 -4.05 13.92
CA LYS A 8 10.25 -3.41 12.71
C LYS A 8 10.59 -4.48 11.67
N ILE A 9 10.10 -4.27 10.45
CA ILE A 9 10.42 -5.11 9.29
C ILE A 9 11.58 -4.47 8.53
N ASN A 10 12.56 -5.28 8.12
CA ASN A 10 13.65 -4.85 7.23
C ASN A 10 13.38 -5.39 5.79
N PRO A 11 12.95 -4.54 4.85
CA PRO A 11 12.62 -4.97 3.49
C PRO A 11 13.78 -5.63 2.75
N ASN A 12 15.03 -5.18 2.98
CA ASN A 12 16.21 -5.76 2.33
C ASN A 12 16.44 -7.20 2.80
N GLN A 13 16.21 -7.46 4.09
CA GLN A 13 16.35 -8.80 4.65
C GLN A 13 15.26 -9.75 4.13
N GLU A 14 14.02 -9.27 4.01
CA GLU A 14 12.92 -10.05 3.41
C GLU A 14 13.22 -10.39 1.94
N LEU A 15 13.78 -9.44 1.18
CA LEU A 15 14.17 -9.66 -0.22
C LEU A 15 15.28 -10.71 -0.33
N ILE A 16 16.33 -10.60 0.49
CA ILE A 16 17.41 -11.60 0.55
C ILE A 16 16.85 -12.97 0.94
N ALA A 17 15.94 -13.03 1.92
CA ALA A 17 15.34 -14.28 2.37
C ALA A 17 14.54 -14.98 1.25
N ILE A 18 13.72 -14.23 0.50
CA ILE A 18 12.97 -14.77 -0.66
C ILE A 18 13.94 -15.21 -1.76
N GLY A 19 15.00 -14.43 -2.01
CA GLY A 19 16.03 -14.76 -3.00
C GLY A 19 16.73 -16.07 -2.67
N VAL A 20 17.27 -16.19 -1.45
CA VAL A 20 17.94 -17.42 -0.97
C VAL A 20 16.99 -18.62 -0.99
N THR A 21 15.73 -18.44 -0.57
CA THR A 21 14.72 -19.51 -0.59
C THR A 21 14.50 -20.05 -2.00
N ASN A 22 14.39 -19.17 -3.00
CA ASN A 22 14.17 -19.57 -4.39
C ASN A 22 15.44 -20.13 -5.05
N THR A 23 16.63 -19.61 -4.72
CA THR A 23 17.91 -20.16 -5.19
C THR A 23 18.13 -21.59 -4.68
N ILE A 24 17.84 -21.85 -3.41
CA ILE A 24 17.90 -23.20 -2.87
C ILE A 24 16.80 -24.05 -3.51
N GLY A 25 15.58 -23.53 -3.60
CA GLY A 25 14.42 -24.24 -4.15
C GLY A 25 14.63 -24.70 -5.60
N SER A 26 15.32 -23.91 -6.43
CA SER A 26 15.59 -24.27 -7.83
C SER A 26 16.49 -25.50 -7.95
N CYS A 27 17.41 -25.74 -7.00
CA CYS A 27 18.24 -26.95 -6.96
C CYS A 27 17.42 -28.23 -6.72
N PHE A 28 16.20 -28.10 -6.20
CA PHE A 28 15.28 -29.23 -5.93
C PHE A 28 14.05 -29.24 -6.87
N GLY A 29 14.02 -28.39 -7.91
CA GLY A 29 12.89 -28.29 -8.82
C GLY A 29 11.62 -27.69 -8.20
N ALA A 30 11.74 -26.90 -7.13
CA ALA A 30 10.59 -26.25 -6.52
C ALA A 30 10.05 -25.10 -7.38
N TYR A 31 8.73 -24.92 -7.36
CA TYR A 31 8.10 -23.72 -7.92
C TYR A 31 8.52 -22.46 -7.16
N PRO A 32 8.57 -21.28 -7.83
CA PRO A 32 8.88 -20.01 -7.18
C PRO A 32 7.99 -19.75 -5.97
N ALA A 33 8.63 -19.69 -4.80
CA ALA A 33 7.97 -19.46 -3.52
C ALA A 33 7.85 -17.96 -3.23
N THR A 34 6.67 -17.56 -2.76
CA THR A 34 6.36 -16.18 -2.34
C THR A 34 5.70 -16.17 -0.97
N GLY A 35 5.51 -14.98 -0.39
CA GLY A 35 4.73 -14.81 0.83
C GLY A 35 3.25 -15.15 0.59
N SER A 36 2.66 -15.96 1.48
CA SER A 36 1.23 -16.28 1.43
C SER A 36 0.45 -15.48 2.47
N PHE A 37 -0.46 -14.61 2.02
CA PHE A 37 -1.33 -13.83 2.90
C PHE A 37 -2.20 -14.71 3.79
N SER A 38 -2.89 -15.69 3.20
CA SER A 38 -3.80 -16.60 3.92
C SER A 38 -3.06 -17.40 5.01
N ARG A 39 -1.93 -18.05 4.67
CA ARG A 39 -1.14 -18.83 5.65
C ARG A 39 -0.55 -17.95 6.75
N SER A 40 -0.09 -16.75 6.43
CA SER A 40 0.49 -15.82 7.42
C SER A 40 -0.58 -15.27 8.35
N ALA A 41 -1.77 -14.96 7.83
CA ALA A 41 -2.91 -14.52 8.62
C ALA A 41 -3.37 -15.62 9.59
N LEU A 42 -3.45 -16.86 9.13
CA LEU A 42 -3.78 -18.00 9.98
C LEU A 42 -2.74 -18.21 11.09
N LYS A 43 -1.44 -18.23 10.75
CA LYS A 43 -0.36 -18.33 11.75
C LYS A 43 -0.45 -17.23 12.81
N SER A 44 -0.73 -16.00 12.37
CA SER A 44 -0.92 -14.86 13.29
C SER A 44 -2.15 -15.03 14.19
N LYS A 45 -3.29 -15.51 13.65
CA LYS A 45 -4.51 -15.78 14.44
C LYS A 45 -4.32 -16.94 15.42
N SER A 46 -3.50 -17.93 15.07
CA SER A 46 -3.13 -19.05 15.94
C SER A 46 -2.07 -18.68 16.99
N GLY A 47 -1.63 -17.42 17.08
CA GLY A 47 -0.69 -16.96 18.09
C GLY A 47 0.76 -17.41 17.86
N VAL A 48 1.13 -17.78 16.63
CA VAL A 48 2.52 -18.13 16.28
C VAL A 48 3.41 -16.89 16.39
N ARG A 49 4.50 -17.00 17.15
CA ARG A 49 5.45 -15.89 17.39
C ARG A 49 6.87 -16.16 16.89
N THR A 50 7.17 -17.39 16.46
CA THR A 50 8.52 -17.79 16.05
C THR A 50 8.54 -18.37 14.63
N PRO A 51 9.66 -18.22 13.90
CA PRO A 51 9.82 -18.83 12.57
C PRO A 51 9.87 -20.36 12.62
N LEU A 52 10.07 -20.95 13.80
CA LEU A 52 10.11 -22.39 14.05
C LEU A 52 8.81 -23.10 13.62
N ALA A 53 7.68 -22.39 13.62
CA ALA A 53 6.44 -22.91 13.03
C ALA A 53 6.60 -23.35 11.56
N GLY A 54 7.53 -22.75 10.81
CA GLY A 54 7.90 -23.19 9.46
C GLY A 54 8.47 -24.61 9.43
N VAL A 55 9.33 -24.95 10.39
CA VAL A 55 9.93 -26.29 10.51
C VAL A 55 8.87 -27.33 10.84
N TYR A 56 7.97 -27.05 11.79
CA TYR A 56 6.85 -27.93 12.08
C TYR A 56 5.95 -28.15 10.85
N THR A 57 5.64 -27.09 10.09
CA THR A 57 4.88 -27.24 8.86
C THR A 57 5.61 -28.09 7.82
N ALA A 58 6.94 -28.00 7.72
CA ALA A 58 7.73 -28.82 6.81
C ALA A 58 7.71 -30.30 7.22
N ILE A 59 7.85 -30.61 8.51
CA ILE A 59 7.77 -31.98 9.03
C ILE A 59 6.40 -32.58 8.71
N VAL A 60 5.32 -31.84 8.96
CA VAL A 60 3.95 -32.30 8.64
C VAL A 60 3.78 -32.57 7.15
N VAL A 61 4.33 -31.72 6.28
CA VAL A 61 4.30 -31.94 4.82
C VAL A 61 5.07 -33.21 4.43
N ILE A 62 6.26 -33.44 4.98
CA ILE A 62 7.04 -34.65 4.72
C ILE A 62 6.26 -35.89 5.17
N VAL A 63 5.72 -35.90 6.39
CA VAL A 63 4.91 -37.01 6.90
C VAL A 63 3.67 -37.24 6.02
N ALA A 64 3.01 -36.18 5.56
CA ALA A 64 1.87 -36.30 4.67
C ALA A 64 2.24 -36.92 3.32
N LEU A 65 3.38 -36.53 2.73
CA LEU A 65 3.86 -37.07 1.45
C LEU A 65 4.25 -38.55 1.54
N TYR A 66 4.85 -39.00 2.64
CA TYR A 66 5.25 -40.40 2.78
C TYR A 66 4.14 -41.30 3.36
N GLY A 67 3.28 -40.76 4.23
CA GLY A 67 2.29 -41.53 4.99
C GLY A 67 0.84 -41.39 4.52
N LEU A 68 0.44 -40.26 3.93
CA LEU A 68 -0.97 -39.96 3.61
C LEU A 68 -1.28 -39.91 2.11
N THR A 69 -0.30 -40.11 1.23
CA THR A 69 -0.49 -40.04 -0.22
C THR A 69 -1.58 -40.99 -0.74
N SER A 70 -1.70 -42.20 -0.17
CA SER A 70 -2.77 -43.14 -0.52
C SER A 70 -4.16 -42.64 -0.14
N ALA A 71 -4.29 -41.87 0.94
CA ALA A 71 -5.54 -41.25 1.35
C ALA A 71 -5.89 -40.06 0.45
N PHE A 72 -4.90 -39.29 0.00
CA PHE A 72 -5.11 -38.14 -0.88
C PHE A 72 -5.64 -38.51 -2.26
N PHE A 73 -5.41 -39.73 -2.72
CA PHE A 73 -5.97 -40.25 -3.99
C PHE A 73 -7.51 -40.16 -4.04
N TRP A 74 -8.19 -40.31 -2.90
CA TRP A 74 -9.65 -40.33 -2.81
C TRP A 74 -10.27 -38.94 -2.68
N ILE A 75 -9.46 -37.88 -2.62
CA ILE A 75 -9.97 -36.52 -2.48
C ILE A 75 -10.58 -36.07 -3.81
N PRO A 76 -11.89 -35.74 -3.84
CA PRO A 76 -12.54 -35.29 -5.07
C PRO A 76 -12.00 -33.92 -5.49
N THR A 77 -11.78 -33.74 -6.79
CA THR A 77 -11.34 -32.46 -7.37
C THR A 77 -12.30 -31.32 -7.03
N ALA A 78 -13.60 -31.60 -6.89
CA ALA A 78 -14.61 -30.64 -6.47
C ALA A 78 -14.32 -30.04 -5.08
N ALA A 79 -13.83 -30.85 -4.12
CA ALA A 79 -13.47 -30.34 -2.80
C ALA A 79 -12.24 -29.42 -2.84
N LEU A 80 -11.25 -29.76 -3.68
CA LEU A 80 -10.07 -28.91 -3.90
C LEU A 80 -10.46 -27.58 -4.55
N SER A 81 -11.34 -27.60 -5.56
CA SER A 81 -11.87 -26.39 -6.19
C SER A 81 -12.65 -25.52 -5.20
N ALA A 82 -13.50 -26.12 -4.35
CA ALA A 82 -14.25 -25.38 -3.34
C ALA A 82 -13.34 -24.64 -2.35
N ILE A 83 -12.26 -25.28 -1.90
CA ILE A 83 -11.27 -24.65 -1.01
C ILE A 83 -10.55 -23.49 -1.70
N ILE A 84 -10.19 -23.63 -2.97
CA ILE A 84 -9.55 -22.54 -3.75
C ILE A 84 -10.51 -21.36 -3.91
N ILE A 85 -11.77 -21.61 -4.30
CA ILE A 85 -12.79 -20.56 -4.47
C ILE A 85 -12.99 -19.82 -3.14
N HIS A 86 -13.13 -20.54 -2.03
CA HIS A 86 -13.27 -19.94 -0.71
C HIS A 86 -12.05 -19.08 -0.34
N ALA A 87 -10.83 -19.60 -0.57
CA ALA A 87 -9.61 -18.86 -0.28
C ALA A 87 -9.47 -17.58 -1.11
N VAL A 88 -9.89 -17.60 -2.38
CA VAL A 88 -9.86 -16.41 -3.25
C VAL A 88 -10.98 -15.43 -2.91
N ALA A 89 -12.17 -15.91 -2.54
CA ALA A 89 -13.28 -15.06 -2.14
C ALA A 89 -12.92 -14.18 -0.93
N ASP A 90 -12.16 -14.73 0.02
CA ASP A 90 -11.64 -13.99 1.18
C ASP A 90 -10.61 -12.90 0.82
N LEU A 91 -9.99 -12.97 -0.37
CA LEU A 91 -9.06 -11.95 -0.86
C LEU A 91 -9.77 -10.80 -1.59
N VAL A 92 -11.03 -10.96 -2.00
CA VAL A 92 -11.78 -9.94 -2.75
C VAL A 92 -12.05 -8.73 -1.84
N ALA A 93 -11.77 -7.54 -2.36
CA ALA A 93 -11.99 -6.30 -1.61
C ALA A 93 -13.47 -6.13 -1.25
N SER A 94 -13.75 -5.88 0.04
CA SER A 94 -15.12 -5.63 0.49
C SER A 94 -15.69 -4.35 -0.12
N PRO A 95 -17.01 -4.26 -0.36
CA PRO A 95 -17.64 -3.05 -0.93
C PRO A 95 -17.31 -1.77 -0.15
N ALA A 96 -17.19 -1.88 1.18
CA ALA A 96 -16.79 -0.77 2.05
C ALA A 96 -15.36 -0.28 1.79
N GLN A 97 -14.42 -1.21 1.54
CA GLN A 97 -13.03 -0.85 1.17
C GLN A 97 -12.96 -0.19 -0.20
N VAL A 98 -13.71 -0.72 -1.18
CA VAL A 98 -13.81 -0.15 -2.53
C VAL A 98 -14.35 1.29 -2.48
N TYR A 99 -15.40 1.52 -1.69
CA TYR A 99 -15.94 2.87 -1.49
C TYR A 99 -14.95 3.81 -0.80
N SER A 100 -14.15 3.30 0.15
CA SER A 100 -13.08 4.08 0.78
C SER A 100 -12.06 4.56 -0.24
N TYR A 101 -11.64 3.71 -1.19
CA TYR A 101 -10.71 4.09 -2.26
C TYR A 101 -11.25 5.22 -3.13
N TRP A 102 -12.54 5.18 -3.49
CA TRP A 102 -13.19 6.26 -4.22
C TRP A 102 -13.16 7.59 -3.45
N ARG A 103 -13.41 7.57 -2.13
CA ARG A 103 -13.40 8.78 -1.30
C ARG A 103 -12.01 9.39 -1.10
N VAL A 104 -10.95 8.57 -1.12
CA VAL A 104 -9.57 9.05 -0.94
C VAL A 104 -9.05 9.71 -2.21
N SER A 105 -9.15 9.03 -3.36
CA SER A 105 -8.69 9.58 -4.64
C SER A 105 -9.40 8.90 -5.81
N PRO A 106 -10.34 9.59 -6.48
CA PRO A 106 -11.08 9.00 -7.61
C PRO A 106 -10.18 8.64 -8.80
N LEU A 107 -9.07 9.38 -8.99
CA LEU A 107 -8.11 9.07 -10.06
C LEU A 107 -7.35 7.76 -9.79
N GLU A 108 -6.93 7.53 -8.55
CA GLU A 108 -6.24 6.28 -8.17
C GLU A 108 -7.20 5.09 -8.25
N PHE A 109 -8.48 5.30 -7.91
CA PHE A 109 -9.52 4.31 -8.09
C PHE A 109 -9.69 3.90 -9.57
N CYS A 110 -9.72 4.86 -10.50
CA CYS A 110 -9.79 4.54 -11.93
C CYS A 110 -8.57 3.72 -12.40
N ILE A 111 -7.37 4.04 -11.91
CA ILE A 111 -6.15 3.26 -12.20
C ILE A 111 -6.28 1.83 -11.67
N TRP A 112 -6.78 1.67 -10.44
CA TRP A 112 -7.02 0.36 -9.85
C TRP A 112 -8.05 -0.46 -10.63
N VAL A 113 -9.19 0.12 -11.00
CA VAL A 113 -10.22 -0.55 -11.82
C VAL A 113 -9.64 -0.96 -13.18
N ALA A 114 -8.92 -0.06 -13.85
CA ALA A 114 -8.28 -0.36 -15.13
C ALA A 114 -7.30 -1.53 -15.00
N ALA A 115 -6.47 -1.56 -13.96
CA ALA A 115 -5.53 -2.65 -13.71
C ALA A 115 -6.24 -3.98 -13.47
N VAL A 116 -7.34 -3.99 -12.70
CA VAL A 116 -8.17 -5.18 -12.46
C VAL A 116 -8.78 -5.69 -13.77
N LEU A 117 -9.36 -4.81 -14.58
CA LEU A 117 -9.97 -5.20 -15.87
C LEU A 117 -8.91 -5.76 -16.82
N VAL A 118 -7.75 -5.11 -16.96
CA VAL A 118 -6.66 -5.61 -17.81
C VAL A 118 -6.15 -6.96 -17.32
N THR A 119 -6.04 -7.16 -15.99
CA THR A 119 -5.62 -8.43 -15.41
C THR A 119 -6.59 -9.57 -15.74
N ILE A 120 -7.90 -9.30 -15.70
CA ILE A 120 -8.95 -10.29 -15.98
C ILE A 120 -9.01 -10.65 -17.47
N PHE A 121 -8.91 -9.66 -18.36
CA PHE A 121 -9.11 -9.86 -19.80
C PHE A 121 -7.83 -10.14 -20.59
N SER A 122 -6.65 -9.92 -20.00
CA SER A 122 -5.37 -10.11 -20.69
C SER A 122 -4.43 -11.00 -19.89
N SER A 123 -3.57 -10.42 -19.05
CA SER A 123 -2.62 -11.15 -18.22
C SER A 123 -2.29 -10.35 -16.98
N ILE A 124 -1.82 -11.03 -15.94
CA ILE A 124 -1.37 -10.41 -14.69
C ILE A 124 -0.22 -9.44 -14.96
N GLU A 125 0.71 -9.80 -15.85
CA GLU A 125 1.85 -8.95 -16.24
C GLU A 125 1.38 -7.62 -16.86
N ASN A 126 0.43 -7.69 -17.81
CA ASN A 126 -0.14 -6.50 -18.45
C ASN A 126 -0.89 -5.61 -17.46
N GLY A 127 -1.61 -6.21 -16.50
CA GLY A 127 -2.26 -5.49 -15.42
C GLY A 127 -1.27 -4.71 -14.54
N ILE A 128 -0.14 -5.35 -14.19
CA ILE A 128 0.96 -4.73 -13.44
C ILE A 128 1.53 -3.55 -14.23
N TYR A 129 1.90 -3.74 -15.51
CA TYR A 129 2.45 -2.66 -16.34
C TYR A 129 1.49 -1.48 -16.48
N THR A 130 0.20 -1.75 -16.66
CA THR A 130 -0.84 -0.72 -16.76
C THR A 130 -0.93 0.10 -15.48
N SER A 131 -0.99 -0.57 -14.31
CA SER A 131 -1.07 0.12 -13.01
C SER A 131 0.15 0.99 -12.74
N ILE A 132 1.37 0.46 -12.95
CA ILE A 132 2.61 1.18 -12.68
C ILE A 132 2.75 2.37 -13.61
N SER A 133 2.48 2.19 -14.91
CA SER A 133 2.61 3.25 -15.91
C SER A 133 1.61 4.37 -15.66
N ALA A 134 0.36 4.04 -15.33
CA ALA A 134 -0.68 5.03 -15.04
C ALA A 134 -0.43 5.77 -13.71
N SER A 135 0.00 5.07 -12.65
CA SER A 135 0.38 5.70 -11.39
C SER A 135 1.61 6.61 -11.55
N LEU A 136 2.59 6.19 -12.35
CA LEU A 136 3.76 7.02 -12.67
C LEU A 136 3.35 8.28 -13.45
N ALA A 137 2.51 8.14 -14.48
CA ALA A 137 1.99 9.28 -15.24
C ALA A 137 1.23 10.27 -14.33
N LEU A 138 0.37 9.76 -13.44
CA LEU A 138 -0.37 10.58 -12.48
C LEU A 138 0.57 11.29 -11.51
N LEU A 139 1.60 10.60 -11.02
CA LEU A 139 2.62 11.19 -10.15
C LEU A 139 3.39 12.30 -10.87
N LEU A 140 3.82 12.08 -12.12
CA LEU A 140 4.50 13.08 -12.92
C LEU A 140 3.62 14.30 -13.17
N LEU A 141 2.33 14.12 -13.46
CA LEU A 141 1.37 15.22 -13.62
C LEU A 141 1.18 16.01 -12.31
N ARG A 142 1.15 15.34 -11.16
CA ARG A 142 1.07 16.00 -9.83
C ARG A 142 2.33 16.79 -9.52
N VAL A 143 3.51 16.26 -9.86
CA VAL A 143 4.79 16.94 -9.68
C VAL A 143 4.94 18.11 -10.64
N ALA A 144 4.47 17.99 -11.89
CA ALA A 144 4.53 19.04 -12.90
C ALA A 144 3.52 20.18 -12.65
N ARG A 145 2.42 19.90 -11.95
CA ARG A 145 1.43 20.92 -11.54
C ARG A 145 1.29 20.95 -10.01
N PRO A 146 2.31 21.45 -9.29
CA PRO A 146 2.19 21.62 -7.86
C PRO A 146 1.07 22.62 -7.57
N ARG A 147 0.15 22.22 -6.68
CA ARG A 147 -0.84 23.14 -6.13
C ARG A 147 -0.13 23.99 -5.11
N GLY A 148 0.17 25.23 -5.47
CA GLY A 148 0.68 26.18 -4.50
C GLY A 148 0.04 27.52 -4.68
N ALA A 149 0.01 28.24 -3.56
CA ALA A 149 -0.57 29.56 -3.47
C ALA A 149 0.58 30.58 -3.41
N PHE A 150 0.43 31.69 -4.13
CA PHE A 150 1.30 32.84 -3.91
C PHE A 150 0.99 33.42 -2.53
N LEU A 151 2.02 33.57 -1.72
CA LEU A 151 1.95 34.11 -0.37
C LEU A 151 2.34 35.60 -0.37
N GLY A 152 1.67 36.37 0.47
CA GLY A 152 2.01 37.74 0.82
C GLY A 152 2.31 37.87 2.31
N LYS A 153 2.92 38.98 2.70
CA LYS A 153 3.36 39.26 4.06
C LYS A 153 2.23 39.94 4.84
N ALA A 154 1.96 39.48 6.05
CA ALA A 154 1.05 40.15 6.98
C ALA A 154 1.74 40.33 8.34
N ALA A 155 1.78 41.58 8.81
CA ALA A 155 2.26 41.89 10.15
C ALA A 155 1.14 41.64 11.17
N VAL A 156 1.34 40.68 12.07
CA VAL A 156 0.39 40.37 13.14
C VAL A 156 0.93 40.92 14.45
N ARG A 157 0.14 41.81 15.08
CA ARG A 157 0.42 42.28 16.44
C ARG A 157 -0.22 41.35 17.47
N PRO A 158 0.56 40.73 18.36
CA PRO A 158 0.00 39.95 19.45
C PRO A 158 -0.71 40.88 20.46
N SER A 159 -1.95 40.53 20.82
CA SER A 159 -2.77 41.30 21.78
C SER A 159 -2.23 41.30 23.21
N SER A 160 -1.18 40.54 23.51
CA SER A 160 -0.66 40.33 24.86
C SER A 160 0.76 40.90 24.99
N GLY A 161 0.87 42.22 25.14
CA GLY A 161 2.02 42.93 25.75
C GLY A 161 3.42 42.77 25.16
N SER A 162 3.64 41.97 24.13
CA SER A 162 4.96 41.79 23.50
C SER A 162 5.13 42.72 22.29
N THR A 163 6.07 43.66 22.37
CA THR A 163 6.39 44.68 21.35
C THR A 163 7.03 44.14 20.06
N VAL A 164 6.96 42.83 19.81
CA VAL A 164 7.60 42.21 18.65
C VAL A 164 6.53 41.93 17.60
N ASP A 165 6.51 42.74 16.54
CA ASP A 165 5.72 42.47 15.34
C ASP A 165 6.20 41.14 14.72
N ARG A 166 5.29 40.18 14.52
CA ARG A 166 5.60 38.92 13.85
C ARG A 166 5.10 38.94 12.41
N ASP A 167 6.00 38.63 11.50
CA ASP A 167 5.70 38.49 10.08
C ASP A 167 5.13 37.10 9.80
N VAL A 168 3.90 37.04 9.30
CA VAL A 168 3.22 35.80 8.90
C VAL A 168 2.95 35.84 7.40
N TYR A 169 3.27 34.74 6.71
CA TYR A 169 2.99 34.61 5.28
C TYR A 169 1.62 33.96 5.07
N LEU A 170 0.71 34.70 4.42
CA LEU A 170 -0.66 34.28 4.14
C LEU A 170 -0.89 34.22 2.63
N PRO A 171 -1.78 33.34 2.12
CA PRO A 171 -2.10 33.30 0.70
C PRO A 171 -2.69 34.64 0.24
N LEU A 172 -2.24 35.14 -0.91
CA LEU A 172 -2.75 36.37 -1.54
C LEU A 172 -4.21 36.22 -1.98
N THR A 173 -4.62 34.98 -2.30
CA THR A 173 -6.02 34.63 -2.57
C THR A 173 -6.80 34.55 -1.27
N LYS A 174 -7.88 35.33 -1.15
CA LYS A 174 -8.75 35.33 0.02
C LYS A 174 -9.71 34.13 -0.02
N ASP A 175 -9.31 33.02 0.59
CA ASP A 175 -10.13 31.79 0.66
C ASP A 175 -11.23 31.81 1.74
N GLY A 176 -11.67 32.99 2.20
CA GLY A 176 -12.75 33.14 3.20
C GLY A 176 -12.40 32.77 4.64
N ILE A 177 -11.22 32.18 4.89
CA ILE A 177 -10.74 31.77 6.22
C ILE A 177 -9.93 32.89 6.91
N THR A 178 -9.47 33.89 6.15
CA THR A 178 -8.64 35.00 6.64
C THR A 178 -9.51 36.14 7.18
N ASN A 179 -9.14 36.70 8.34
CA ASN A 179 -9.82 37.87 8.90
C ASN A 179 -9.80 39.03 7.86
N PRO A 180 -10.96 39.58 7.46
CA PRO A 180 -11.05 40.59 6.40
C PRO A 180 -10.31 41.90 6.71
N TYR A 181 -10.00 42.16 7.97
CA TYR A 181 -9.26 43.35 8.42
C TYR A 181 -7.73 43.18 8.34
N VAL A 182 -7.22 41.98 8.09
CA VAL A 182 -5.78 41.74 7.93
C VAL A 182 -5.38 42.09 6.49
N LYS A 183 -4.64 43.20 6.33
CA LYS A 183 -4.04 43.57 5.05
C LYS A 183 -2.82 42.70 4.79
N VAL A 184 -2.87 41.93 3.71
CA VAL A 184 -1.74 41.14 3.21
C VAL A 184 -1.05 42.00 2.15
N GLU A 185 0.20 42.36 2.39
CA GLU A 185 1.03 43.08 1.43
C GLU A 185 1.68 42.10 0.46
N ALA A 186 1.63 42.43 -0.83
CA ALA A 186 2.34 41.67 -1.84
C ALA A 186 3.86 41.84 -1.66
N PRO A 187 4.67 40.81 -1.93
CA PRO A 187 6.12 40.93 -1.89
C PRO A 187 6.63 41.97 -2.89
N SER A 188 7.87 42.46 -2.67
CA SER A 188 8.50 43.44 -3.55
C SER A 188 8.55 42.93 -5.00
N PRO A 189 8.47 43.84 -6.01
CA PRO A 189 8.52 43.46 -7.42
C PRO A 189 9.76 42.60 -7.71
N GLY A 190 9.54 41.36 -8.17
CA GLY A 190 10.61 40.38 -8.45
C GLY A 190 10.80 39.29 -7.39
N VAL A 191 10.12 39.35 -6.24
CA VAL A 191 10.18 38.32 -5.20
C VAL A 191 8.88 37.50 -5.20
N LEU A 192 8.97 36.19 -5.43
CA LEU A 192 7.84 35.27 -5.39
C LEU A 192 7.98 34.35 -4.18
N ILE A 193 6.98 34.38 -3.29
CA ILE A 193 6.89 33.48 -2.14
C ILE A 193 5.79 32.47 -2.46
N TYR A 194 6.18 31.21 -2.62
CA TYR A 194 5.30 30.11 -3.04
C TYR A 194 5.33 29.02 -1.97
N LYS A 195 4.17 28.42 -1.69
CA LYS A 195 4.02 27.28 -0.79
C LYS A 195 3.06 26.27 -1.39
#